data_AF-A0AAD8FDH0-F1
#
_entry.id   AF-A0AAD8FDH0-F1
#
_cell.length_a   1.000
_cell.length_b   1.000
_cell.length_c   1.000
_cell.angle_alpha   90.00
_cell.angle_beta   90.00
_cell.angle_gamma   90.00
#
_symmetry.space_group_name_H-M   'P 1'
#
loop_
_entity.id
_entity.type
_entity.pdbx_description
1 polymer ?
#
loop_
_entity_poly.entity_id
_entity_poly.type
_entity_poly.pdbx_seq_one_letter_code
_entity_poly.pdbx_strand_id
1 'polypeptide(L)'
;MSSGKLAEALTSEERRQLAEFNSCLYGYIKFEDNDKCSKKLLIQKGIAYYDRVIRDKMKAAGLGSSFTPMDSQKRAELQKKVNVDPNIYCHLGHLHLLLEDFPKAMSAYQKFYNVQPHYWKDAAFLYGLGLVYFHFNAYKW
;
A
#
# COMPACT_ATOMS: atom_id res chain seq x y z
N MET A 1 -4.91 14.70 -16.81
CA MET A 1 -6.24 14.89 -16.19
C MET A 1 -6.78 13.51 -15.79
N SER A 2 -7.45 13.41 -14.62
CA SER A 2 -8.13 12.20 -14.09
C SER A 2 -7.42 11.35 -13.01
N SER A 3 -6.66 11.95 -12.09
CA SER A 3 -6.42 11.33 -10.77
C SER A 3 -7.55 11.65 -9.77
N GLY A 4 -8.35 12.69 -10.04
CA GLY A 4 -9.41 13.16 -9.14
C GLY A 4 -10.71 12.34 -9.17
N LYS A 5 -11.00 11.60 -10.25
CA LYS A 5 -12.23 10.77 -10.38
C LYS A 5 -12.13 9.39 -9.71
N LEU A 6 -10.93 8.89 -9.42
CA LEU A 6 -10.73 7.56 -8.82
C LEU A 6 -10.89 7.56 -7.28
N ALA A 7 -11.04 8.73 -6.67
CA ALA A 7 -11.16 8.88 -5.22
C ALA A 7 -12.60 8.70 -4.71
N GLU A 8 -13.50 8.09 -5.48
CA GLU A 8 -14.84 7.71 -5.02
C GLU A 8 -14.77 6.54 -4.01
N ALA A 9 -15.83 6.36 -3.22
CA ALA A 9 -15.90 5.22 -2.30
C ALA A 9 -15.96 3.89 -3.08
N LEU A 10 -15.17 2.90 -2.66
CA LEU A 10 -15.22 1.56 -3.23
C LEU A 10 -16.57 0.90 -2.93
N THR A 11 -17.21 0.34 -3.96
CA THR A 11 -18.42 -0.49 -3.80
C THR A 11 -18.10 -1.77 -3.05
N SER A 12 -19.10 -2.44 -2.49
CA SER A 12 -18.91 -3.71 -1.77
C SER A 12 -18.28 -4.78 -2.65
N GLU A 13 -18.66 -4.82 -3.94
CA GLU A 13 -18.09 -5.75 -4.91
C GLU A 13 -16.63 -5.44 -5.22
N GLU A 14 -16.30 -4.16 -5.44
CA GLU A 14 -14.91 -3.73 -5.67
C GLU A 14 -14.00 -4.03 -4.47
N ARG A 15 -14.52 -3.92 -3.24
CA ARG A 15 -13.76 -4.29 -2.03
C ARG A 15 -13.50 -5.79 -1.96
N ARG A 16 -14.50 -6.60 -2.33
CA ARG A 16 -14.37 -8.07 -2.37
C ARG A 16 -13.30 -8.47 -3.39
N GLN A 17 -13.37 -7.91 -4.59
CA GLN A 17 -12.38 -8.15 -5.63
C GLN A 17 -10.98 -7.62 -5.22
N LEU A 18 -10.90 -6.47 -4.55
CA LEU A 18 -9.63 -5.92 -4.07
C LEU A 18 -8.95 -6.80 -3.01
N ALA A 19 -9.72 -7.50 -2.17
CA ALA A 19 -9.19 -8.40 -1.16
C ALA A 19 -8.49 -9.64 -1.76
N GLU A 20 -8.79 -9.99 -3.01
CA GLU A 20 -8.12 -11.10 -3.71
C GLU A 20 -6.74 -10.71 -4.24
N PHE A 21 -6.46 -9.41 -4.42
CA PHE A 21 -5.15 -8.95 -4.89
C PHE A 21 -4.12 -8.93 -3.77
N ASN A 22 -3.25 -9.93 -3.78
CA ASN A 22 -2.08 -10.01 -2.91
C ASN A 22 -0.79 -10.15 -3.72
N SER A 23 0.35 -10.05 -3.03
CA SER A 23 1.69 -10.17 -3.62
C SER A 23 1.92 -11.48 -4.37
N CYS A 24 1.27 -12.59 -4.00
CA CYS A 24 1.45 -13.90 -4.64
C CYS A 24 0.97 -13.91 -6.10
N LEU A 25 0.17 -12.92 -6.51
CA LEU A 25 -0.24 -12.76 -7.90
C LEU A 25 0.80 -12.03 -8.77
N TYR A 26 1.89 -11.55 -8.16
CA TYR A 26 3.01 -10.93 -8.86
C TYR A 26 3.63 -11.93 -9.86
N GLY A 27 3.74 -11.53 -11.13
CA GLY A 27 4.19 -12.39 -12.23
C GLY A 27 3.12 -13.32 -12.83
N TYR A 28 2.00 -13.55 -12.13
CA TYR A 28 0.85 -14.30 -12.66
C TYR A 28 -0.15 -13.39 -13.39
N ILE A 29 -0.42 -12.22 -12.81
CA ILE A 29 -1.25 -11.20 -13.47
C ILE A 29 -0.41 -10.45 -14.49
N LYS A 30 -0.86 -10.44 -15.75
CA LYS A 30 -0.34 -9.56 -16.81
C LYS A 30 -1.41 -8.53 -17.17
N PHE A 31 -1.03 -7.26 -17.20
CA PHE A 31 -1.89 -6.20 -17.71
C PHE A 31 -1.49 -5.95 -19.17
N GLU A 32 -2.30 -6.39 -20.12
CA GLU A 32 -2.04 -6.16 -21.54
C GLU A 32 -2.11 -4.65 -21.88
N ASP A 33 -1.27 -4.20 -22.82
CA ASP A 33 -1.09 -2.77 -23.14
C ASP A 33 -2.30 -2.14 -23.86
N ASN A 34 -3.12 -2.94 -24.54
CA ASN A 34 -4.16 -2.44 -25.43
C ASN A 34 -5.55 -2.36 -24.80
N ASP A 35 -5.74 -2.99 -23.63
CA ASP A 35 -6.96 -2.85 -22.85
C ASP A 35 -6.63 -2.21 -21.51
N LYS A 36 -7.36 -1.14 -21.18
CA LYS A 36 -7.50 -0.70 -19.79
C LYS A 36 -8.22 -1.81 -19.03
N CYS A 37 -7.52 -2.90 -18.72
CA CYS A 37 -8.09 -4.06 -18.08
C CYS A 37 -8.75 -3.62 -16.78
N SER A 38 -10.00 -4.02 -16.57
CA SER A 38 -10.82 -3.66 -15.40
C SER A 38 -10.06 -3.90 -14.09
N LYS A 39 -9.17 -4.90 -14.05
CA LYS A 39 -8.29 -5.20 -12.91
C LYS A 39 -7.27 -4.10 -12.62
N LYS A 40 -6.56 -3.58 -13.63
CA LYS A 40 -5.57 -2.49 -13.43
C LYS A 40 -6.25 -1.23 -12.92
N LEU A 41 -7.40 -0.90 -13.49
CA LEU A 41 -8.20 0.26 -13.07
C LEU A 41 -8.72 0.08 -11.64
N LEU A 42 -9.18 -1.13 -11.28
CA LEU A 42 -9.63 -1.46 -9.93
C LEU A 42 -8.49 -1.34 -8.92
N ILE A 43 -7.30 -1.86 -9.23
CA ILE A 43 -6.10 -1.72 -8.38
C ILE A 43 -5.75 -0.24 -8.17
N GLN A 44 -5.75 0.57 -9.24
CA GLN A 44 -5.51 2.01 -9.16
C GLN A 44 -6.57 2.73 -8.32
N LYS A 45 -7.84 2.34 -8.45
CA LYS A 45 -8.94 2.85 -7.61
C LYS A 45 -8.74 2.48 -6.13
N GLY A 46 -8.32 1.24 -5.86
CA GLY A 46 -7.99 0.75 -4.52
C GLY A 46 -6.86 1.55 -3.87
N ILE A 47 -5.77 1.79 -4.59
CA ILE A 47 -4.64 2.62 -4.13
C ILE A 47 -5.14 4.02 -3.77
N ALA A 48 -5.87 4.67 -4.67
CA ALA A 48 -6.39 6.03 -4.44
C ALA A 48 -7.30 6.10 -3.20
N TYR A 49 -8.12 5.07 -2.98
CA TYR A 49 -8.97 4.95 -1.81
C TYR A 49 -8.16 4.79 -0.52
N TYR A 50 -7.21 3.86 -0.46
CA TYR A 50 -6.39 3.62 0.74
C TYR A 50 -5.53 4.83 1.09
N ASP A 51 -4.93 5.49 0.10
CA ASP A 51 -4.19 6.73 0.29
C ASP A 51 -5.08 7.84 0.88
N ARG A 52 -6.33 7.96 0.42
CA ARG A 52 -7.30 8.91 0.98
C ARG A 52 -7.60 8.58 2.43
N VAL A 53 -7.89 7.31 2.76
CA VAL A 53 -8.15 6.88 4.13
C VAL A 53 -6.98 7.21 5.06
N ILE A 54 -5.75 6.94 4.63
CA ILE A 54 -4.54 7.28 5.40
C ILE A 54 -4.42 8.80 5.58
N ARG A 55 -4.60 9.59 4.50
CA ARG A 55 -4.52 11.05 4.57
C ARG A 55 -5.56 11.65 5.51
N ASP A 56 -6.80 11.18 5.47
CA ASP A 56 -7.89 11.69 6.30
C ASP A 56 -7.63 11.39 7.78
N LYS A 57 -7.11 10.19 8.09
CA LYS A 57 -6.68 9.81 9.44
C LYS A 57 -5.49 10.65 9.94
N MET A 58 -4.51 10.91 9.08
CA MET A 58 -3.37 11.79 9.40
C MET A 58 -3.83 13.22 9.70
N LYS A 59 -4.73 13.76 8.88
CA LYS A 59 -5.34 15.09 9.09
C LYS A 59 -6.12 15.14 10.40
N ALA A 60 -6.96 14.13 10.68
CA ALA A 60 -7.71 14.04 11.92
C ALA A 60 -6.79 13.96 13.16
N ALA A 61 -5.61 13.36 13.03
CA ALA A 61 -4.60 13.32 14.09
C ALA A 61 -3.85 14.65 14.31
N GLY A 62 -4.12 15.68 13.49
CA GLY A 62 -3.49 17.00 13.54
C GLY A 62 -2.11 17.04 12.85
N LEU A 63 -1.81 16.07 11.99
CA LEU A 63 -0.52 15.93 11.32
C LEU A 63 -0.67 16.44 9.88
N GLY A 64 -0.40 17.73 9.70
CA GLY A 64 -0.15 18.29 8.38
C GLY A 64 1.18 17.79 7.82
N SER A 65 1.38 17.91 6.50
CA SER A 65 2.59 17.51 5.76
C SER A 65 3.87 18.31 6.13
N SER A 66 3.99 18.83 7.35
CA SER A 66 5.20 19.50 7.81
C SER A 66 6.27 18.46 8.12
N PHE A 67 7.25 18.35 7.23
CA PHE A 67 8.46 17.58 7.47
C PHE A 67 9.27 18.26 8.58
N THR A 68 9.02 17.88 9.82
CA THR A 68 9.90 18.18 10.94
C THR A 68 10.82 16.99 11.15
N PRO A 69 12.14 17.19 11.33
CA PRO A 69 13.02 16.12 11.78
C PRO A 69 12.50 15.62 13.14
N MET A 70 11.82 14.48 13.13
CA MET A 70 11.29 13.86 14.35
C MET A 70 12.17 12.69 14.76
N ASP A 71 12.43 12.58 16.06
CA ASP A 71 13.06 11.40 16.64
C ASP A 71 12.20 10.13 16.39
N SER A 72 12.81 8.96 16.56
CA SER A 72 12.16 7.65 16.37
C SER A 72 10.96 7.45 17.31
N GLN A 73 11.05 8.02 18.51
CA GLN A 73 10.07 7.87 19.59
C GLN A 73 8.77 8.64 19.28
N LYS A 74 8.89 9.89 18.85
CA LYS A 74 7.75 10.74 18.45
C LYS A 74 7.09 10.23 17.18
N ARG A 75 7.82 9.56 16.27
CA ARG A 75 7.22 8.85 15.11
C ARG A 75 6.36 7.66 15.54
N ALA A 76 6.81 6.88 16.52
CA ALA A 76 6.05 5.76 17.05
C ALA A 76 4.77 6.24 17.76
N GLU A 77 4.87 7.31 18.55
CA GLU A 77 3.71 7.96 19.18
C GLU A 77 2.72 8.52 18.14
N LEU A 78 3.23 9.16 17.09
CA LEU A 78 2.44 9.62 15.95
C LEU A 78 1.67 8.47 15.28
N GLN A 79 2.37 7.37 14.99
CA GLN A 79 1.76 6.20 14.35
C GLN A 79 0.68 5.59 15.25
N LYS A 80 0.90 5.56 16.57
CA LYS A 80 -0.11 5.14 17.55
C LYS A 80 -1.32 6.09 17.56
N LYS A 81 -1.10 7.39 17.40
CA LYS A 81 -2.16 8.42 17.35
C LYS A 81 -3.00 8.35 16.07
N VAL A 82 -2.39 8.00 14.94
CA VAL A 82 -3.04 7.98 13.63
C VAL A 82 -4.03 6.82 13.46
N ASN A 83 -3.94 5.76 14.29
CA ASN A 83 -4.90 4.65 14.37
C ASN A 83 -5.49 4.22 13.01
N VAL A 84 -4.59 3.92 12.07
CA VAL A 84 -4.91 3.32 10.77
C VAL A 84 -4.80 1.82 10.92
N ASP A 85 -5.82 1.08 10.44
CA ASP A 85 -5.76 -0.38 10.39
C ASP A 85 -4.51 -0.81 9.62
N PRO A 86 -3.60 -1.59 10.23
CA PRO A 86 -2.36 -1.91 9.56
C PRO A 86 -2.59 -2.72 8.27
N ASN A 87 -3.68 -3.48 8.17
CA ASN A 87 -4.02 -4.22 6.95
C ASN A 87 -4.11 -3.29 5.74
N ILE A 88 -4.48 -2.02 5.92
CA ILE A 88 -4.50 -1.03 4.83
C ILE A 88 -3.08 -0.84 4.25
N TYR A 89 -2.05 -0.78 5.08
CA TYR A 89 -0.66 -0.68 4.62
C TYR A 89 -0.21 -1.95 3.89
N CYS A 90 -0.63 -3.13 4.37
CA CYS A 90 -0.31 -4.40 3.69
C CYS A 90 -0.95 -4.47 2.29
N HIS A 91 -2.25 -4.22 2.19
CA HIS A 91 -2.95 -4.21 0.90
C HIS A 91 -2.37 -3.14 -0.03
N LEU A 92 -2.08 -1.93 0.47
CA LEU A 92 -1.44 -0.89 -0.33
C LEU A 92 -0.08 -1.35 -0.89
N GLY A 93 0.71 -2.06 -0.08
CA GLY A 93 1.96 -2.68 -0.52
C GLY A 93 1.75 -3.74 -1.61
N HIS A 94 0.77 -4.64 -1.44
CA HIS A 94 0.40 -5.63 -2.45
C HIS A 94 0.03 -4.97 -3.78
N LEU A 95 -0.87 -3.97 -3.74
CA LEU A 95 -1.35 -3.29 -4.95
C LEU A 95 -0.23 -2.54 -5.68
N HIS A 96 0.65 -1.85 -4.96
CA HIS A 96 1.81 -1.18 -5.56
C HIS A 96 2.79 -2.19 -6.18
N LEU A 97 3.03 -3.31 -5.50
CA LEU A 97 3.89 -4.38 -6.03
C LEU A 97 3.31 -4.97 -7.33
N LEU A 98 2.01 -5.23 -7.38
CA LEU A 98 1.35 -5.72 -8.60
C LEU A 98 1.44 -4.72 -9.76
N LEU A 99 1.48 -3.43 -9.47
CA LEU A 99 1.74 -2.37 -10.48
C LEU A 99 3.23 -2.10 -10.71
N GLU A 100 4.13 -2.90 -10.14
CA GLU A 100 5.59 -2.74 -10.25
C GLU A 100 6.13 -1.40 -9.70
N ASP A 101 5.38 -0.73 -8.82
CA ASP A 101 5.81 0.47 -8.11
C ASP A 101 6.56 0.08 -6.82
N PHE A 102 7.76 -0.50 -6.99
CA PHE A 102 8.58 -1.01 -5.89
C PHE A 102 8.92 0.02 -4.80
N PRO A 103 9.24 1.30 -5.10
CA PRO A 103 9.52 2.29 -4.06
C PRO A 103 8.32 2.56 -3.13
N LYS A 104 7.10 2.62 -3.68
CA LYS A 104 5.89 2.80 -2.86
C LYS A 104 5.50 1.51 -2.15
N ALA A 105 5.66 0.36 -2.80
CA ALA A 105 5.45 -0.94 -2.16
C ALA A 105 6.35 -1.10 -0.92
N MET A 106 7.64 -0.77 -1.03
CA MET A 106 8.59 -0.75 0.09
C MET A 106 8.10 0.15 1.23
N SER A 107 7.73 1.38 0.90
CA SER A 107 7.28 2.37 1.89
C SER A 107 6.03 1.90 2.65
N ALA A 108 5.10 1.22 1.96
CA ALA A 108 3.89 0.67 2.56
C ALA A 108 4.20 -0.54 3.45
N TYR A 109 5.04 -1.48 2.98
CA TYR A 109 5.44 -2.65 3.76
C TYR A 109 6.25 -2.29 5.01
N GLN A 110 7.13 -1.29 4.94
CA GLN A 110 7.84 -0.80 6.14
C GLN A 110 6.89 -0.25 7.19
N LYS A 111 5.84 0.49 6.76
CA LYS A 111 4.80 0.96 7.68
C LYS A 111 4.04 -0.21 8.30
N PHE A 112 3.67 -1.22 7.51
CA PHE A 112 3.01 -2.43 8.03
C PHE A 112 3.88 -3.16 9.05
N TYR A 113 5.15 -3.40 8.72
CA TYR A 113 6.12 -4.08 9.58
C TYR A 113 6.27 -3.39 10.95
N ASN A 114 6.28 -2.06 10.98
CA ASN A 114 6.44 -1.30 12.21
C ASN A 114 5.16 -1.27 13.08
N VAL A 115 3.98 -1.46 12.49
CA VAL A 115 2.71 -1.32 13.20
C VAL A 115 2.10 -2.67 13.59
N GLN A 116 2.28 -3.74 12.80
CA GLN A 116 1.78 -5.08 13.13
C GLN A 116 2.77 -5.88 13.98
N PRO A 117 2.41 -6.29 15.21
CA PRO A 117 3.29 -7.14 16.02
C PRO A 117 3.48 -8.57 15.46
N HIS A 118 2.48 -9.09 14.74
CA HIS A 118 2.47 -10.47 14.22
C HIS A 118 2.61 -10.52 12.70
N TYR A 119 3.35 -9.58 12.09
CA TYR A 119 3.53 -9.48 10.64
C TYR A 119 4.00 -10.80 9.98
N TRP A 120 4.74 -11.62 10.72
CA TRP A 120 5.33 -12.87 10.24
C TRP A 120 4.31 -13.98 9.97
N LYS A 121 3.05 -13.83 10.41
CA LYS A 121 1.97 -14.78 10.09
C LYS A 121 1.37 -14.55 8.70
N ASP A 122 1.57 -13.37 8.13
CA ASP A 122 1.08 -13.05 6.79
C ASP A 122 2.12 -13.48 5.74
N ALA A 123 1.90 -14.66 5.17
CA ALA A 123 2.80 -15.22 4.17
C ALA A 123 2.84 -14.37 2.88
N ALA A 124 1.72 -13.76 2.50
CA ALA A 124 1.67 -12.89 1.33
C ALA A 124 2.51 -11.63 1.57
N PHE A 125 2.37 -11.01 2.74
CA PHE A 125 3.24 -9.89 3.12
C PHE A 125 4.73 -10.25 3.03
N LEU A 126 5.14 -11.37 3.64
CA LEU A 126 6.54 -11.79 3.65
C LEU A 126 7.07 -12.07 2.23
N TYR A 127 6.26 -12.72 1.39
CA TYR A 127 6.59 -12.94 -0.01
C TYR A 127 6.77 -11.61 -0.77
N GLY A 128 5.82 -10.69 -0.60
CA GLY A 128 5.88 -9.37 -1.23
C GLY A 128 7.08 -8.55 -0.78
N LEU A 129 7.39 -8.55 0.52
CA LEU A 129 8.57 -7.88 1.06
C LEU A 129 9.87 -8.48 0.51
N GLY A 130 9.94 -9.81 0.41
CA GLY A 130 11.06 -10.52 -0.20
C GLY A 130 11.29 -10.13 -1.66
N LEU A 131 10.23 -10.04 -2.46
CA LEU A 131 10.31 -9.57 -3.86
C LEU A 131 10.81 -8.14 -3.97
N VAL A 132 10.33 -7.24 -3.11
CA VAL A 132 10.77 -5.84 -3.12
C VAL A 132 12.25 -5.73 -2.71
N TYR A 133 12.69 -6.48 -1.68
CA TYR A 133 14.11 -6.54 -1.32
C TYR A 133 14.96 -7.13 -2.43
N PHE A 134 14.49 -8.20 -3.08
CA PHE A 134 15.17 -8.79 -4.22
C PHE A 134 15.32 -7.76 -5.34
N HIS A 135 14.27 -7.02 -5.70
CA HIS A 135 14.34 -5.96 -6.71
C HIS A 135 15.40 -4.90 -6.41
N PHE A 136 15.48 -4.40 -5.16
CA PHE A 136 16.50 -3.40 -4.78
C PHE A 136 17.89 -3.98 -4.56
N ASN A 137 18.02 -5.29 -4.31
CA ASN A 137 19.30 -5.96 -4.11
C ASN A 137 19.83 -6.66 -5.38
N ALA A 138 19.00 -6.81 -6.42
CA ALA A 138 19.36 -7.34 -7.74
C ALA A 138 20.27 -6.41 -8.54
N TYR A 139 20.42 -5.15 -8.09
CA TYR A 139 21.37 -4.20 -8.63
C TYR A 139 22.34 -3.76 -7.52
N LYS A 140 23.41 -4.54 -7.34
CA LYS A 140 24.58 -4.11 -6.59
C LYS A 140 25.81 -4.15 -7.50
N TRP A 141 26.27 -2.93 -7.86
CA TRP A 141 27.61 -2.44 -8.23
C TRP A 141 28.63 -3.46 -8.75
#